data_AF-A0A937A1U9-F1
#
_entry.id   AF-A0A937A1U9-F1
#
_cell.length_a   1.000
_cell.length_b   1.000
_cell.length_c   1.000
_cell.angle_alpha   90.00
_cell.angle_beta   90.00
_cell.angle_gamma   90.00
#
_symmetry.space_group_name_H-M   'P 1'
#
loop_
_entity.id
_entity.type
_entity.pdbx_description
1 polymer ?
#
loop_
_entity_poly.entity_id
_entity_poly.type
_entity_poly.pdbx_seq_one_letter_code
_entity_poly.pdbx_strand_id
1 'polypeptide(L)'
;MRIFKYLLLLSAILSIIFTSTSCERDDICAEGTPTTPLLIIKFLDFDTGTEIKAPVELQVKAVDVETIFTLSGVTDSIAIPLKTNEAITDYEFTINSIFENDSIPLNTDTVSFQYTLEQEYVSSACGFRVNYRGLTASPPQSGDDGSWIRNITIQREDVTDETTAHIFIFH
;
A
#
# COMPACT_ATOMS: atom_id res chain seq x y z
N MET A 1 0.61 -19.13 -68.38
CA MET A 1 1.63 -19.02 -67.32
C MET A 1 1.73 -17.63 -66.67
N ARG A 2 1.68 -16.51 -67.42
CA ARG A 2 1.78 -15.15 -66.82
C ARG A 2 0.59 -14.78 -65.92
N ILE A 3 -0.64 -15.08 -66.34
CA ILE A 3 -1.88 -14.79 -65.58
C ILE A 3 -1.93 -15.54 -64.23
N PHE A 4 -1.49 -16.80 -64.21
CA PHE A 4 -1.44 -17.61 -62.99
C PHE A 4 -0.44 -17.05 -61.95
N LYS A 5 0.66 -16.44 -62.42
CA LYS A 5 1.62 -15.73 -61.56
C LYS A 5 1.01 -14.48 -60.93
N TYR A 6 0.21 -13.71 -61.69
CA TYR A 6 -0.48 -12.53 -61.16
C TYR A 6 -1.57 -12.90 -60.15
N LEU A 7 -2.30 -14.00 -60.37
CA LEU A 7 -3.29 -14.53 -59.43
C LEU A 7 -2.66 -15.00 -58.10
N LEU A 8 -1.51 -15.68 -58.16
CA LEU A 8 -0.74 -16.05 -56.97
C LEU A 8 -0.18 -14.83 -56.22
N LEU A 9 0.28 -13.80 -56.96
CA LEU A 9 0.76 -12.55 -56.37
C LEU A 9 -0.38 -11.78 -55.66
N LEU A 10 -1.57 -11.75 -56.27
CA LEU A 10 -2.74 -11.10 -55.71
C LEU A 10 -3.23 -11.82 -54.43
N SER A 11 -3.22 -13.15 -54.41
CA SER A 11 -3.61 -13.93 -53.23
C SER A 11 -2.61 -13.77 -52.08
N ALA A 12 -1.30 -13.68 -52.39
CA ALA A 12 -0.25 -13.45 -51.40
C ALA A 12 -0.38 -12.05 -50.75
N ILE A 13 -0.65 -11.01 -51.54
CA ILE A 13 -0.88 -9.64 -51.04
C ILE A 13 -2.12 -9.59 -50.15
N LEU A 14 -3.22 -10.25 -50.56
CA LEU A 14 -4.44 -10.30 -49.77
C LEU A 14 -4.24 -11.04 -48.44
N SER A 15 -3.45 -12.11 -48.44
CA SER A 15 -3.11 -12.87 -47.23
C SER A 15 -2.29 -12.03 -46.23
N ILE A 16 -1.39 -11.17 -46.71
CA ILE A 16 -0.58 -10.26 -45.86
C ILE A 16 -1.44 -9.15 -45.23
N ILE A 17 -2.46 -8.68 -45.94
CA ILE A 17 -3.39 -7.66 -45.41
C ILE A 17 -4.27 -8.26 -44.32
N PHE A 18 -4.74 -9.51 -44.48
CA PHE A 18 -5.57 -10.18 -43.47
C PHE A 18 -4.83 -10.55 -42.18
N THR A 19 -3.51 -10.73 -42.20
CA THR A 19 -2.73 -11.03 -40.99
C THR A 19 -2.31 -9.79 -40.20
N SER A 20 -2.45 -8.59 -40.75
CA SER A 20 -2.08 -7.33 -40.09
C SER A 20 -3.23 -6.66 -39.32
N THR A 21 -4.46 -7.20 -39.38
CA THR A 21 -5.61 -6.69 -38.62
C THR A 21 -5.66 -7.17 -37.17
N SER A 22 -4.77 -8.09 -36.76
CA SER A 22 -4.76 -8.68 -35.42
C SER A 22 -3.76 -8.01 -34.46
N CYS A 23 -3.33 -6.79 -34.75
CA CYS A 23 -2.50 -6.03 -33.82
C CYS A 23 -3.41 -5.35 -32.78
N GLU A 24 -3.86 -6.13 -31.80
CA GLU A 24 -4.43 -5.59 -30.57
C GLU A 24 -3.31 -4.88 -29.80
N ARG A 25 -3.57 -3.65 -29.37
CA ARG A 25 -2.65 -2.95 -28.47
C ARG A 25 -2.75 -3.69 -27.14
N ASP A 26 -1.64 -4.31 -26.73
CA ASP A 26 -1.56 -4.98 -25.44
C ASP A 26 -1.68 -3.92 -24.34
N ASP A 27 -2.89 -3.73 -23.81
CA ASP A 27 -3.22 -2.72 -22.80
C ASP A 27 -2.72 -3.18 -21.42
N ILE A 28 -1.41 -3.36 -21.30
CA ILE A 28 -0.72 -3.69 -20.05
C ILE A 28 -0.04 -2.45 -19.48
N CYS A 29 -0.05 -2.32 -18.17
CA CYS A 29 0.71 -1.27 -17.49
C CYS A 29 2.21 -1.43 -17.72
N ALA A 30 2.88 -0.33 -18.04
CA ALA A 30 4.34 -0.32 -18.09
C ALA A 30 4.92 -0.54 -16.68
N GLU A 31 6.07 -1.18 -16.61
CA GLU A 31 6.80 -1.32 -15.35
C GLU A 31 7.15 0.08 -14.78
N GLY A 32 7.01 0.24 -13.46
CA GLY A 32 7.23 1.52 -12.79
C GLY A 32 6.10 2.53 -12.94
N THR A 33 4.95 2.13 -13.51
CA THR A 33 3.75 2.97 -13.53
C THR A 33 3.32 3.26 -12.09
N PRO A 34 3.08 4.53 -11.72
CA PRO A 34 2.70 4.86 -10.35
C PRO A 34 1.37 4.21 -9.96
N THR A 35 1.36 3.51 -8.83
CA THR A 35 0.16 2.89 -8.24
C THR A 35 -0.37 3.71 -7.07
N THR A 36 -1.51 3.29 -6.50
CA THR A 36 -1.98 3.79 -5.20
C THR A 36 -0.89 3.51 -4.16
N PRO A 37 -0.38 4.53 -3.46
CA PRO A 37 0.71 4.39 -2.52
C PRO A 37 0.25 3.77 -1.21
N LEU A 38 1.17 3.07 -0.55
CA LEU A 38 1.00 2.57 0.81
C LEU A 38 1.41 3.63 1.85
N LEU A 39 0.74 3.59 3.00
CA LEU A 39 1.13 4.37 4.17
C LEU A 39 2.39 3.75 4.78
N ILE A 40 3.49 4.50 4.74
CA ILE A 40 4.75 4.12 5.40
C ILE A 40 4.79 4.65 6.82
N ILE A 41 4.86 3.74 7.79
CA ILE A 41 4.99 4.03 9.21
C ILE A 41 6.38 3.62 9.66
N LYS A 42 7.05 4.48 10.44
CA LYS A 42 8.33 4.19 11.07
C LYS A 42 8.21 4.22 12.59
N PHE A 43 8.90 3.31 13.26
CA PHE A 43 8.88 3.15 14.71
C PHE A 43 10.16 3.69 15.35
N LEU A 44 9.99 4.59 16.32
CA LEU A 44 11.07 5.26 17.03
C LEU A 44 10.95 5.05 18.53
N ASP A 45 12.07 5.15 19.23
CA ASP A 45 12.09 5.13 20.69
C ASP A 45 11.49 6.42 21.26
N PHE A 46 10.56 6.29 22.20
CA PHE A 46 9.88 7.43 22.81
C PHE A 46 10.81 8.33 23.65
N ASP A 47 11.79 7.76 24.35
CA ASP A 47 12.64 8.49 25.28
C ASP A 47 13.70 9.31 24.54
N THR A 48 14.26 8.76 23.46
CA THR A 48 15.28 9.44 22.65
C THR A 48 14.69 10.33 21.55
N GLY A 49 13.50 9.99 21.03
CA GLY A 49 12.79 10.73 19.98
C GLY A 49 13.43 10.68 18.58
N THR A 50 14.65 10.14 18.45
CA THR A 50 15.37 10.07 17.17
C THR A 50 15.93 8.68 16.86
N GLU A 51 16.10 7.83 17.87
CA GLU A 51 16.61 6.48 17.65
C GLU A 51 15.50 5.57 17.13
N ILE A 52 15.91 4.71 16.20
CA ILE A 52 15.06 3.70 15.60
C ILE A 52 14.85 2.58 16.62
N LYS A 53 13.60 2.13 16.79
CA LYS A 53 13.25 1.02 17.68
C LYS A 53 12.15 0.16 17.08
N ALA A 54 12.52 -1.06 16.70
CA ALA A 54 11.56 -2.04 16.21
C ALA A 54 10.60 -2.46 17.33
N PRO A 55 9.27 -2.46 17.10
CA PRO A 55 8.30 -3.01 18.03
C PRO A 55 8.46 -4.54 18.09
N VAL A 56 8.21 -5.11 19.26
CA VAL A 56 8.40 -6.55 19.50
C VAL A 56 7.25 -7.32 18.86
N GLU A 57 7.55 -8.05 17.77
CA GLU A 57 6.60 -8.96 17.11
C GLU A 57 5.25 -8.29 16.85
N LEU A 58 5.32 -7.25 16.04
CA LEU A 58 4.18 -6.42 15.72
C LEU A 58 3.29 -7.10 14.69
N GLN A 59 1.99 -7.08 14.96
CA GLN A 59 0.93 -7.39 14.04
C GLN A 59 0.08 -6.14 13.82
N VAL A 60 -0.21 -5.83 12.55
CA VAL A 60 -1.07 -4.71 12.14
C VAL A 60 -2.23 -5.27 11.34
N LYS A 61 -3.46 -4.98 11.78
CA LYS A 61 -4.68 -5.47 11.15
C LYS A 61 -5.63 -4.30 10.90
N ALA A 62 -6.14 -4.18 9.68
CA ALA A 62 -7.22 -3.21 9.43
C ALA A 62 -8.53 -3.74 10.04
N VAL A 63 -9.27 -2.88 10.72
CA VAL A 63 -10.58 -3.24 11.28
C VAL A 63 -11.50 -3.68 10.14
N ASP A 64 -12.25 -4.76 10.36
CA ASP A 64 -13.13 -5.41 9.38
C ASP A 64 -12.43 -6.02 8.14
N VAL A 65 -11.11 -6.21 8.19
CA VAL A 65 -10.33 -6.85 7.11
C VAL A 65 -9.51 -8.02 7.66
N GLU A 66 -9.56 -9.17 6.99
CA GLU A 66 -8.82 -10.38 7.42
C GLU A 66 -7.33 -10.35 7.05
N THR A 67 -6.91 -9.38 6.25
CA THR A 67 -5.50 -9.20 5.88
C THR A 67 -4.71 -8.66 7.06
N ILE A 68 -3.67 -9.41 7.43
CA ILE A 68 -2.78 -9.10 8.53
C ILE A 68 -1.39 -8.78 7.97
N PHE A 69 -0.79 -7.70 8.45
CA PHE A 69 0.58 -7.31 8.16
C PHE A 69 1.42 -7.58 9.40
N THR A 70 2.49 -8.36 9.28
CA THR A 70 3.36 -8.68 10.41
C THR A 70 4.73 -8.09 10.23
N LEU A 71 5.33 -7.70 11.34
CA LEU A 71 6.70 -7.25 11.43
C LEU A 71 7.39 -8.07 12.52
N SER A 72 8.22 -9.01 12.08
CA SER A 72 9.03 -9.88 12.93
C SER A 72 10.51 -9.58 12.69
N GLY A 73 11.28 -9.38 13.76
CA GLY A 73 12.71 -9.06 13.70
C GLY A 73 13.05 -7.59 13.94
N VAL A 74 14.11 -7.09 13.29
CA VAL A 74 14.76 -5.79 13.58
C VAL A 74 14.34 -4.68 12.61
N THR A 75 13.31 -4.90 11.80
CA THR A 75 12.82 -3.88 10.86
C THR A 75 12.03 -2.81 11.60
N ASP A 76 12.24 -1.56 11.24
CA ASP A 76 11.71 -0.40 11.94
C ASP A 76 10.60 0.34 11.19
N SER A 77 10.18 -0.19 10.04
CA SER A 77 9.14 0.41 9.23
C SER A 77 8.22 -0.64 8.62
N ILE A 78 6.96 -0.25 8.44
CA ILE A 78 5.94 -1.06 7.78
C ILE A 78 5.20 -0.21 6.74
N ALA A 79 4.85 -0.83 5.62
CA ALA A 79 4.00 -0.23 4.59
C ALA A 79 2.64 -0.94 4.62
N ILE A 80 1.57 -0.18 4.86
CA ILE A 80 0.20 -0.71 4.94
C ILE A 80 -0.73 0.08 4.00
N PRO A 81 -1.73 -0.56 3.39
CA PRO A 81 -2.66 0.15 2.52
C PRO A 81 -3.56 1.08 3.31
N LEU A 82 -4.23 2.01 2.62
CA LEU A 82 -5.37 2.73 3.17
C LEU A 82 -6.61 2.38 2.35
N LYS A 83 -7.80 2.50 2.92
CA LYS A 83 -9.05 2.30 2.20
C LYS A 83 -9.16 3.35 1.10
N THR A 84 -9.41 2.90 -0.13
CA THR A 84 -9.53 3.74 -1.33
C THR A 84 -10.96 4.23 -1.58
N ASN A 85 -11.92 3.75 -0.80
CA ASN A 85 -13.36 4.01 -0.92
C ASN A 85 -13.96 4.72 0.31
N GLU A 86 -13.18 4.90 1.37
CA GLU A 86 -13.59 5.52 2.63
C GLU A 86 -12.52 6.52 3.08
N ALA A 87 -12.94 7.59 3.75
CA ALA A 87 -12.05 8.67 4.21
C ALA A 87 -11.32 8.35 5.53
N ILE A 88 -11.57 7.16 6.10
CA ILE A 88 -11.01 6.71 7.38
C ILE A 88 -10.58 5.25 7.22
N THR A 89 -9.38 4.93 7.70
CA THR A 89 -8.94 3.54 7.91
C THR A 89 -8.53 3.36 9.37
N ASP A 90 -9.16 2.39 10.02
CA ASP A 90 -8.83 2.00 11.39
C ASP A 90 -7.88 0.79 11.38
N TYR A 91 -6.80 0.90 12.14
CA TYR A 91 -5.80 -0.15 12.30
C TYR A 91 -5.61 -0.52 13.76
N GLU A 92 -5.59 -1.81 14.02
CA GLU A 92 -5.17 -2.41 15.29
C GLU A 92 -3.68 -2.76 15.19
N PHE A 93 -2.88 -2.24 16.13
CA PHE A 93 -1.46 -2.50 16.26
C PHE A 93 -1.21 -3.33 17.52
N THR A 94 -0.88 -4.60 17.35
CA THR A 94 -0.71 -5.58 18.41
C THR A 94 0.76 -5.99 18.54
N ILE A 95 1.39 -5.73 19.67
CA ILE A 95 2.74 -6.26 19.98
C ILE A 95 2.67 -7.61 20.70
N ASN A 96 3.80 -8.31 20.73
CA ASN A 96 3.95 -9.65 21.29
C ASN A 96 3.08 -10.72 20.58
N SER A 97 2.72 -10.51 19.32
CA SER A 97 1.68 -11.29 18.63
C SER A 97 1.98 -12.78 18.51
N ILE A 98 3.25 -13.19 18.61
CA ILE A 98 3.68 -14.60 18.51
C ILE A 98 3.98 -15.24 19.87
N PHE A 99 4.00 -14.46 20.96
CA PHE A 99 4.44 -14.92 22.27
C PHE A 99 3.31 -15.11 23.27
N GLU A 100 2.04 -15.04 22.82
CA GLU A 100 0.85 -15.14 23.69
C GLU A 100 0.98 -16.30 24.68
N ASN A 101 1.25 -15.94 25.94
CA ASN A 101 1.25 -16.80 27.11
C ASN A 101 0.98 -15.93 28.34
N ASP A 102 0.62 -16.55 29.47
CA ASP A 102 0.27 -15.84 30.71
C ASP A 102 1.35 -14.87 31.24
N SER A 103 2.60 -14.97 30.77
CA SER A 103 3.71 -14.09 31.18
C SER A 103 3.97 -12.92 30.22
N ILE A 104 3.50 -12.97 28.97
CA ILE A 104 3.67 -11.92 27.96
C ILE A 104 2.31 -11.72 27.27
N PRO A 105 1.43 -10.87 27.82
CA PRO A 105 0.16 -10.59 27.18
C PRO A 105 0.37 -9.85 25.86
N LEU A 106 -0.57 -10.06 24.94
CA LEU A 106 -0.76 -9.18 23.79
C LEU A 106 -1.03 -7.77 24.29
N ASN A 107 -0.52 -6.77 23.57
CA ASN A 107 -0.93 -5.39 23.81
C ASN A 107 -1.34 -4.73 22.49
N THR A 108 -2.60 -4.31 22.42
CA THR A 108 -3.25 -3.81 21.22
C THR A 108 -3.69 -2.37 21.38
N ASP A 109 -3.23 -1.53 20.46
CA ASP A 109 -3.67 -0.15 20.32
C ASP A 109 -4.35 0.05 18.96
N THR A 110 -5.52 0.70 18.96
CA THR A 110 -6.23 1.08 17.73
C THR A 110 -5.93 2.53 17.36
N VAL A 111 -5.60 2.78 16.10
CA VAL A 111 -5.36 4.11 15.54
C VAL A 111 -6.22 4.30 14.29
N SER A 112 -6.94 5.41 14.24
CA SER A 112 -7.73 5.84 13.08
C SER A 112 -6.93 6.83 12.25
N PHE A 113 -6.72 6.52 10.97
CA PHE A 113 -6.14 7.45 10.00
C PHE A 113 -7.24 8.07 9.15
N GLN A 114 -7.31 9.41 9.12
CA GLN A 114 -8.29 10.15 8.33
C GLN A 114 -7.58 10.95 7.24
N TYR A 115 -8.21 11.02 6.07
CA TYR A 115 -7.62 11.63 4.88
C TYR A 115 -8.69 11.94 3.83
N THR A 116 -8.34 12.78 2.86
CA THR A 116 -9.16 13.02 1.67
C THR A 116 -8.65 12.18 0.51
N LEU A 117 -9.55 11.51 -0.19
CA LEU A 117 -9.26 10.69 -1.38
C LEU A 117 -9.18 11.57 -2.63
N GLU A 118 -8.05 11.52 -3.34
CA GLU A 118 -7.85 12.19 -4.63
C GLU A 118 -7.56 11.15 -5.72
N GLN A 119 -8.48 10.98 -6.68
CA GLN A 119 -8.28 10.08 -7.81
C GLN A 119 -7.47 10.76 -8.92
N GLU A 120 -6.44 10.07 -9.40
CA GLU A 120 -5.60 10.50 -10.49
C GLU A 120 -5.65 9.46 -11.62
N TYR A 121 -5.99 9.91 -12.83
CA TYR A 121 -5.96 9.06 -14.01
C TYR A 121 -4.52 8.79 -14.42
N VAL A 122 -4.17 7.52 -14.60
CA VAL A 122 -2.83 7.08 -14.95
C VAL A 122 -2.74 6.82 -16.45
N SER A 123 -3.55 5.91 -16.98
CA SER A 123 -3.61 5.58 -18.42
C SER A 123 -4.84 4.74 -18.74
N SER A 124 -5.09 4.46 -20.02
CA SER A 124 -6.20 3.57 -20.42
C SER A 124 -5.99 2.15 -19.92
N ALA A 125 -4.74 1.69 -19.90
CA ALA A 125 -4.36 0.36 -19.42
C ALA A 125 -4.39 0.26 -17.89
N CYS A 126 -4.06 1.35 -17.18
CA CYS A 126 -3.86 1.34 -15.72
C CYS A 126 -4.99 1.97 -14.91
N GLY A 127 -5.95 2.61 -15.58
CA GLY A 127 -7.08 3.25 -14.93
C GLY A 127 -6.64 4.40 -14.03
N PHE A 128 -7.14 4.38 -12.79
CA PHE A 128 -6.94 5.44 -11.80
C PHE A 128 -6.16 4.91 -10.60
N ARG A 129 -5.33 5.77 -10.02
CA ARG A 129 -4.77 5.58 -8.68
C ARG A 129 -5.41 6.56 -7.70
N VAL A 130 -5.34 6.23 -6.42
CA VAL A 130 -5.82 7.11 -5.34
C VAL A 130 -4.61 7.65 -4.60
N ASN A 131 -4.54 8.97 -4.46
CA ASN A 131 -3.64 9.64 -3.53
C ASN A 131 -4.42 10.06 -2.27
N TYR A 132 -3.75 10.13 -1.13
CA TYR A 132 -4.36 10.54 0.13
C TYR A 132 -3.82 11.91 0.56
N ARG A 133 -4.71 12.85 0.87
CA ARG A 133 -4.40 14.25 1.22
C ARG A 133 -4.81 14.57 2.65
N GLY A 134 -4.05 15.42 3.32
CA GLY A 134 -4.40 15.91 4.65
C GLY A 134 -4.50 14.78 5.68
N LEU A 135 -3.54 13.85 5.65
CA LEU A 135 -3.44 12.72 6.55
C LEU A 135 -3.37 13.20 8.01
N THR A 136 -4.26 12.64 8.82
CA THR A 136 -4.27 12.82 10.27
C THR A 136 -4.40 11.47 10.94
N ALA A 137 -3.93 11.38 12.19
CA ALA A 137 -4.03 10.19 13.02
C ALA A 137 -4.72 10.53 14.34
N SER A 138 -5.61 9.67 14.80
CA SER A 138 -6.17 9.77 16.15
C SER A 138 -5.11 9.46 17.21
N PRO A 139 -5.29 9.92 18.45
CA PRO A 139 -4.60 9.32 19.58
C PRO A 139 -4.87 7.81 19.63
N PRO A 140 -3.89 6.98 20.03
CA PRO A 140 -4.11 5.54 20.17
C PRO A 140 -5.20 5.27 21.22
N GLN A 141 -6.10 4.34 20.90
CA GLN A 141 -7.09 3.82 21.83
C GLN A 141 -6.59 2.46 22.32
N SER A 142 -6.25 2.39 23.60
CA SER A 142 -5.73 1.17 24.21
C SER A 142 -6.82 0.27 24.78
N GLY A 143 -6.51 -1.01 24.89
CA GLY A 143 -7.27 -1.96 25.70
C GLY A 143 -7.07 -1.75 27.21
N ASP A 144 -7.44 -2.79 27.98
CA ASP A 144 -7.35 -2.81 29.46
C ASP A 144 -5.90 -2.86 29.99
N ASP A 145 -4.94 -3.14 29.12
CA ASP A 145 -3.50 -3.24 29.34
C ASP A 145 -2.75 -1.89 29.21
N GLY A 146 -3.45 -0.85 28.76
CA GLY A 146 -2.90 0.49 28.56
C GLY A 146 -2.06 0.61 27.28
N SER A 147 -1.92 1.84 26.80
CA SER A 147 -1.32 2.10 25.48
C SER A 147 0.18 1.86 25.45
N TRP A 148 0.64 1.03 24.52
CA TRP A 148 2.06 0.85 24.23
C TRP A 148 2.57 1.93 23.26
N ILE A 149 1.71 2.44 22.38
CA ILE A 149 1.99 3.60 21.54
C ILE A 149 1.93 4.87 22.39
N ARG A 150 3.06 5.55 22.50
CA ARG A 150 3.19 6.74 23.37
C ARG A 150 2.93 8.04 22.64
N ASN A 151 3.26 8.12 21.36
CA ASN A 151 3.03 9.30 20.53
C ASN A 151 2.97 8.94 19.04
N ILE A 152 2.27 9.75 18.27
CA ILE A 152 2.18 9.64 16.81
C ILE A 152 2.45 11.02 16.21
N THR A 153 3.29 11.09 15.17
CA THR A 153 3.57 12.36 14.48
C THR A 153 3.52 12.18 12.98
N ILE A 154 2.75 13.04 12.32
CA ILE A 154 2.67 13.13 10.86
C ILE A 154 3.91 13.83 10.33
N GLN A 155 4.67 13.13 9.49
CA GLN A 155 5.85 13.67 8.79
C GLN A 155 5.46 14.22 7.41
N ARG A 156 4.48 13.59 6.77
CA ARG A 156 3.90 14.00 5.50
C ARG A 156 2.39 13.89 5.58
N GLU A 157 1.72 15.00 5.33
CA GLU A 157 0.25 15.06 5.26
C GLU A 157 -0.26 14.41 3.97
N ASP A 158 0.61 14.23 2.97
CA ASP A 158 0.26 13.67 1.68
C ASP A 158 0.91 12.29 1.47
N VAL A 159 0.09 11.30 1.13
CA VAL A 159 0.53 9.95 0.76
C VAL A 159 0.35 9.79 -0.75
N THR A 160 1.43 10.06 -1.50
CA THR A 160 1.49 10.03 -2.98
C THR A 160 2.52 9.06 -3.56
N ASP A 161 3.41 8.59 -2.69
CA ASP A 161 4.58 7.81 -3.03
C ASP A 161 5.10 7.10 -1.77
N GLU A 162 6.04 6.18 -1.95
CA GLU A 162 6.59 5.32 -0.89
C GLU A 162 8.07 5.63 -0.62
N THR A 163 8.52 6.87 -0.91
CA THR A 163 9.95 7.21 -0.82
C THR A 163 10.44 7.44 0.61
N THR A 164 9.56 7.96 1.47
CA THR A 164 9.87 8.34 2.84
C THR A 164 8.69 8.04 3.76
N ALA A 165 8.96 7.95 5.06
CA ALA A 165 7.92 7.69 6.05
C ALA A 165 6.90 8.84 6.10
N HIS A 166 5.63 8.47 6.22
CA HIS A 166 4.52 9.40 6.36
C HIS A 166 4.22 9.67 7.83
N ILE A 167 4.37 8.65 8.68
CA ILE A 167 4.05 8.70 10.10
C ILE A 167 5.21 8.12 10.90
N PHE A 168 5.49 8.76 12.03
CA PHE A 168 6.31 8.22 13.10
C PHE A 168 5.44 7.80 14.28
N ILE A 169 5.64 6.57 14.74
CA ILE A 169 5.04 6.03 15.95
C ILE A 169 6.15 5.86 16.99
N PHE A 170 5.94 6.40 18.18
CA PHE A 170 6.90 6.36 19.28
C PHE A 170 6.41 5.40 20.36
N HIS A 171 7.31 4.53 20.84
CA HIS A 171 7.05 3.56 21.93
C HIS A 171 8.25 3.35 22.85
#